data_AF-A0A849REB9-F1
#
_entry.id   AF-A0A849REB9-F1
#
_cell.length_a   1.000
_cell.length_b   1.000
_cell.length_c   1.000
_cell.angle_alpha   90.00
_cell.angle_beta   90.00
_cell.angle_gamma   90.00
#
_symmetry.space_group_name_H-M   'P 1'
#
loop_
_entity.id
_entity.type
_entity.pdbx_description
1 polymer ?
#
loop_
_entity_poly.entity_id
_entity_poly.type
_entity_poly.pdbx_seq_one_letter_code
_entity_poly.pdbx_strand_id
1 'polypeptide(L)'
;MKKRSAEAEFKKLKKRLNPHCPLPMNKQKGEKKNYAFLTGMVNMLVEANIGGARCDYDPRSLTTMTHGSVPLRTLSRRVDGAFPSVVNPIAIWEVKEYYYTTTFGSRVADGVYETLLDGMELEELETAAQRKVQHILFIDDYFTWWECGRSYLCRMIDMLHMGYVDEVVFGREVLTRLPNLAREWKAAHDALGS
;
A
#
# COMPACT_ATOMS: atom_id res chain seq x y z
N MET A 1 6.22 13.74 -3.48
CA MET A 1 7.65 14.02 -3.78
C MET A 1 7.85 14.19 -5.27
N LYS A 2 8.93 14.87 -5.69
CA LYS A 2 9.39 14.83 -7.09
C LYS A 2 10.28 13.59 -7.29
N LYS A 3 10.35 13.05 -8.52
CA LYS A 3 11.13 11.85 -8.86
C LYS A 3 12.56 11.83 -8.29
N ARG A 4 13.32 12.91 -8.49
CA ARG A 4 14.72 13.00 -8.01
C ARG A 4 14.82 12.84 -6.49
N SER A 5 13.88 13.43 -5.75
CA SER A 5 13.85 13.32 -4.29
C SER A 5 13.50 11.90 -3.86
N ALA A 6 12.55 11.27 -4.52
CA ALA A 6 12.15 9.89 -4.22
C ALA A 6 13.28 8.90 -4.50
N GLU A 7 13.99 9.07 -5.62
CA GLU A 7 15.17 8.26 -5.95
C GLU A 7 16.28 8.42 -4.90
N ALA A 8 16.51 9.64 -4.41
CA ALA A 8 17.50 9.90 -3.37
C ALA A 8 17.13 9.22 -2.03
N GLU A 9 15.88 9.33 -1.59
CA GLU A 9 15.41 8.68 -0.36
C GLU A 9 15.42 7.15 -0.49
N PHE A 10 14.99 6.62 -1.65
CA PHE A 10 15.06 5.19 -1.94
C PHE A 10 16.50 4.66 -1.84
N LYS A 11 17.47 5.33 -2.49
CA LYS A 11 18.89 4.93 -2.42
C LYS A 11 19.45 5.01 -1.00
N LYS A 12 19.08 6.04 -0.24
CA LYS A 12 19.47 6.20 1.16
C LYS A 12 18.92 5.08 2.03
N LEU A 13 17.63 4.74 1.88
CA LEU A 13 17.00 3.65 2.62
C LEU A 13 17.62 2.30 2.26
N LYS A 14 17.79 2.01 0.97
CA LYS A 14 18.40 0.76 0.50
C LYS A 14 19.79 0.54 1.08
N LYS A 15 20.63 1.59 1.09
CA LYS A 15 21.97 1.53 1.68
C LYS A 15 21.94 1.34 3.20
N ARG A 16 21.03 2.02 3.89
CA ARG A 16 20.93 2.01 5.35
C ARG A 16 20.37 0.71 5.91
N LEU A 17 19.34 0.17 5.24
CA LEU A 17 18.57 -0.97 5.74
C LEU A 17 19.07 -2.32 5.22
N ASN A 18 19.80 -2.33 4.09
CA ASN A 18 20.26 -3.55 3.42
C ASN A 18 19.14 -4.62 3.31
N PRO A 19 18.03 -4.29 2.63
CA PRO A 19 16.80 -5.07 2.71
C PRO A 19 16.90 -6.42 2.00
N HIS A 20 16.11 -7.39 2.47
CA HIS A 20 15.91 -8.69 1.81
C HIS A 20 14.57 -8.75 1.06
N CYS A 21 13.67 -7.80 1.32
CA CYS A 21 12.39 -7.66 0.66
C CYS A 21 12.56 -7.38 -0.84
N PRO A 22 11.57 -7.70 -1.69
CA PRO A 22 11.63 -7.38 -3.10
C PRO A 22 11.65 -5.86 -3.32
N LEU A 23 12.54 -5.42 -4.23
CA LEU A 23 12.62 -4.03 -4.71
C LEU A 23 12.24 -4.03 -6.20
N PRO A 24 10.94 -3.93 -6.53
CA PRO A 24 10.48 -4.12 -7.91
C PRO A 24 10.95 -2.99 -8.83
N MET A 25 11.09 -3.33 -10.11
CA MET A 25 11.29 -2.35 -11.18
C MET A 25 9.94 -1.79 -11.62
N ASN A 26 9.92 -0.54 -12.06
CA ASN A 26 8.76 0.05 -12.71
C ASN A 26 8.45 -0.67 -14.04
N LYS A 27 7.23 -0.49 -14.54
CA LYS A 27 6.77 -1.10 -15.81
C LYS A 27 7.32 -0.39 -17.07
N GLN A 28 8.22 0.58 -16.92
CA GLN A 28 8.76 1.36 -18.02
C GLN A 28 9.92 0.62 -18.71
N LYS A 29 10.24 1.02 -19.94
CA LYS A 29 11.32 0.45 -20.77
C LYS A 29 12.39 1.50 -21.08
N GLY A 30 13.57 1.04 -21.53
CA GLY A 30 14.69 1.90 -21.93
C GLY A 30 15.17 2.82 -20.80
N GLU A 31 15.48 4.07 -21.14
CA GLU A 31 15.98 5.11 -20.20
C GLU A 31 15.02 5.42 -19.03
N LYS A 32 13.74 5.06 -19.16
CA LYS A 32 12.75 5.25 -18.10
C LYS A 32 12.68 4.06 -17.13
N LYS A 33 13.31 2.93 -17.47
CA LYS A 33 13.35 1.73 -16.61
C LYS A 33 14.17 2.04 -15.36
N ASN A 34 13.53 1.95 -14.20
CA ASN A 34 14.17 2.14 -12.89
C ASN A 34 13.40 1.36 -11.83
N TYR A 35 13.82 1.43 -10.56
CA TYR A 35 13.01 0.93 -9.44
C TYR A 35 11.68 1.67 -9.37
N ALA A 36 10.64 0.95 -8.92
CA ALA A 36 9.44 1.58 -8.38
C ALA A 36 9.79 2.11 -6.98
N PHE A 37 10.10 3.40 -6.88
CA PHE A 37 10.78 3.96 -5.71
C PHE A 37 9.88 3.89 -4.47
N LEU A 38 8.63 4.33 -4.58
CA LEU A 38 7.64 4.32 -3.50
C LEU A 38 7.37 2.89 -3.04
N THR A 39 7.07 1.97 -3.96
CA THR A 39 6.85 0.55 -3.63
C THR A 39 8.06 -0.04 -2.92
N GLY A 40 9.26 0.21 -3.42
CA GLY A 40 10.48 -0.25 -2.77
C GLY A 40 10.71 0.39 -1.39
N MET A 41 10.40 1.68 -1.21
CA MET A 41 10.47 2.32 0.11
C MET A 41 9.45 1.72 1.09
N VAL A 42 8.22 1.46 0.63
CA VAL A 42 7.19 0.79 1.44
C VAL A 42 7.69 -0.58 1.89
N ASN A 43 8.15 -1.42 0.97
CA ASN A 43 8.64 -2.77 1.28
C ASN A 43 9.79 -2.74 2.29
N MET A 44 10.78 -1.87 2.09
CA MET A 44 11.93 -1.75 3.01
C MET A 44 11.51 -1.30 4.41
N LEU A 45 10.57 -0.36 4.51
CA LEU A 45 10.13 0.18 5.79
C LEU A 45 9.23 -0.79 6.53
N VAL A 46 8.37 -1.55 5.83
CA VAL A 46 7.63 -2.65 6.43
C VAL A 46 8.60 -3.70 6.96
N GLU A 47 9.50 -4.23 6.12
CA GLU A 47 10.48 -5.25 6.51
C GLU A 47 11.28 -4.85 7.76
N ALA A 48 11.80 -3.62 7.78
CA ALA A 48 12.61 -3.13 8.89
C ALA A 48 11.86 -2.99 10.21
N ASN A 49 10.52 -3.00 10.20
CA ASN A 49 9.69 -2.71 11.39
C ASN A 49 8.79 -3.88 11.81
N ILE A 50 8.65 -4.93 11.00
CA ILE A 50 7.91 -6.15 11.36
C ILE A 50 8.80 -7.25 11.96
N GLY A 51 10.12 -7.03 12.01
CA GLY A 51 11.08 -8.03 12.47
C GLY A 51 11.09 -9.27 11.57
N GLY A 52 11.06 -10.47 12.16
CA GLY A 52 11.03 -11.74 11.42
C GLY A 52 9.65 -12.22 10.99
N ALA A 53 8.60 -11.40 11.14
CA ALA A 53 7.25 -11.79 10.74
C ALA A 53 7.12 -11.93 9.21
N ARG A 54 6.22 -12.81 8.78
CA ARG A 54 5.90 -12.97 7.35
C ARG A 54 5.18 -11.73 6.83
N CYS A 55 5.36 -11.45 5.55
CA CYS A 55 4.71 -10.35 4.85
C CYS A 55 4.65 -10.68 3.36
N ASP A 56 3.49 -10.45 2.74
CA ASP A 56 3.31 -10.60 1.30
C ASP A 56 3.52 -9.23 0.61
N TYR A 57 4.71 -9.02 0.05
CA TYR A 57 5.10 -7.77 -0.63
C TYR A 57 4.70 -7.69 -2.13
N ASP A 58 4.23 -8.82 -2.68
CA ASP A 58 3.61 -8.98 -4.01
C ASP A 58 2.78 -10.26 -3.93
N PRO A 59 1.58 -10.22 -3.34
CA PRO A 59 0.86 -11.43 -2.94
C PRO A 59 0.39 -12.31 -4.11
N ARG A 60 0.17 -11.71 -5.29
CA ARG A 60 -0.33 -12.35 -6.54
C ARG A 60 -1.60 -13.19 -6.39
N SER A 61 -2.27 -13.10 -5.25
CA SER A 61 -3.47 -13.81 -4.87
C SER A 61 -4.49 -12.81 -4.34
N LEU A 62 -5.77 -13.19 -4.37
CA LEU A 62 -6.83 -12.36 -3.82
C LEU A 62 -6.78 -12.38 -2.30
N THR A 63 -7.12 -11.26 -1.68
CA THR A 63 -7.26 -11.18 -0.22
C THR A 63 -8.47 -11.99 0.21
N THR A 64 -8.27 -12.93 1.14
CA THR A 64 -9.31 -13.85 1.59
C THR A 64 -9.36 -13.91 3.11
N MET A 65 -10.56 -13.75 3.67
CA MET A 65 -10.86 -14.07 5.05
C MET A 65 -11.45 -15.47 5.14
N THR A 66 -11.02 -16.24 6.13
CA THR A 66 -11.47 -17.60 6.38
C THR A 66 -12.12 -17.72 7.75
N HIS A 67 -13.12 -18.58 7.89
CA HIS A 67 -13.67 -19.01 9.17
C HIS A 67 -13.55 -20.53 9.27
N GLY A 68 -12.84 -21.05 10.28
CA GLY A 68 -12.63 -22.50 10.44
C GLY A 68 -11.93 -23.16 9.25
N SER A 69 -10.99 -22.47 8.61
CA SER A 69 -10.29 -22.89 7.37
C SER A 69 -11.14 -22.94 6.09
N VAL A 70 -12.39 -22.45 6.14
CA VAL A 70 -13.25 -22.29 4.97
C VAL A 70 -13.27 -20.82 4.54
N PRO A 71 -13.15 -20.50 3.23
CA PRO A 71 -13.28 -19.13 2.76
C PRO A 71 -14.63 -18.52 3.15
N LEU A 72 -14.60 -17.39 3.84
CA LEU A 72 -15.79 -16.61 4.21
C LEU A 72 -16.05 -15.54 3.15
N ARG A 73 -15.02 -14.75 2.83
CA ARG A 73 -15.06 -13.69 1.81
C ARG A 73 -13.71 -13.53 1.15
N THR A 74 -13.74 -13.13 -0.12
CA THR A 74 -12.57 -12.87 -0.95
C THR A 74 -12.81 -11.58 -1.72
N LEU A 75 -11.85 -10.65 -1.67
CA LEU A 75 -11.91 -9.41 -2.43
C LEU A 75 -11.83 -9.72 -3.93
N SER A 76 -12.46 -8.87 -4.74
CA SER A 76 -12.48 -9.01 -6.20
C SER A 76 -11.11 -8.78 -6.85
N ARG A 77 -10.22 -8.07 -6.15
CA ARG A 77 -8.93 -7.61 -6.65
C ARG A 77 -7.74 -8.09 -5.82
N ARG A 78 -6.59 -8.03 -6.47
CA ARG A 78 -5.28 -8.23 -5.82
C ARG A 78 -4.81 -6.90 -5.31
N VAL A 79 -4.15 -6.95 -4.16
CA VAL A 79 -3.49 -5.79 -3.57
C VAL A 79 -1.99 -5.77 -3.84
N ASP A 80 -1.37 -4.60 -3.72
CA ASP A 80 0.08 -4.45 -3.86
C ASP A 80 0.85 -5.07 -2.68
N GLY A 81 0.26 -5.15 -1.49
CA GLY A 81 0.83 -5.91 -0.39
C GLY A 81 -0.12 -6.15 0.78
N ALA A 82 0.26 -7.11 1.63
CA ALA A 82 -0.52 -7.50 2.79
C ALA A 82 0.37 -7.99 3.93
N PHE A 83 -0.06 -7.72 5.16
CA PHE A 83 0.60 -8.19 6.38
C PHE A 83 -0.38 -8.92 7.29
N PRO A 84 -0.01 -10.09 7.87
CA PRO A 84 1.21 -10.86 7.55
C PRO A 84 1.09 -11.66 6.24
N SER A 85 -0.14 -11.83 5.73
CA SER A 85 -0.43 -12.50 4.47
C SER A 85 -1.78 -12.01 3.91
N VAL A 86 -2.05 -12.24 2.63
CA VAL A 86 -3.37 -12.02 2.01
C VAL A 86 -4.47 -12.96 2.53
N VAL A 87 -4.12 -14.03 3.23
CA VAL A 87 -5.10 -14.87 3.94
C VAL A 87 -5.18 -14.44 5.40
N ASN A 88 -6.35 -13.98 5.83
CA ASN A 88 -6.60 -13.38 7.15
C ASN A 88 -5.64 -12.22 7.51
N PRO A 89 -5.51 -11.20 6.64
CA PRO A 89 -4.61 -10.06 6.90
C PRO A 89 -4.99 -9.29 8.17
N ILE A 90 -4.00 -8.55 8.66
CA ILE A 90 -4.17 -7.44 9.61
C ILE A 90 -4.24 -6.13 8.83
N ALA A 91 -3.42 -5.99 7.80
CA ALA A 91 -3.39 -4.83 6.93
C ALA A 91 -3.19 -5.24 5.48
N ILE A 92 -3.78 -4.47 4.57
CA ILE A 92 -3.54 -4.50 3.13
C ILE A 92 -3.25 -3.10 2.62
N TRP A 93 -2.52 -2.99 1.53
CA TRP A 93 -2.21 -1.68 0.96
C TRP A 93 -2.06 -1.68 -0.56
N GLU A 94 -2.32 -0.50 -1.11
CA GLU A 94 -2.12 -0.12 -2.50
C GLU A 94 -1.03 0.94 -2.62
N VAL A 95 -0.28 0.92 -3.72
CA VAL A 95 0.81 1.86 -4.00
C VAL A 95 0.61 2.51 -5.37
N LYS A 96 0.30 3.80 -5.39
CA LYS A 96 0.09 4.57 -6.61
C LYS A 96 1.24 5.55 -6.85
N GLU A 97 2.16 5.15 -7.74
CA GLU A 97 3.36 5.92 -8.14
C GLU A 97 3.33 6.31 -9.62
N TYR A 98 3.58 7.58 -9.95
CA TYR A 98 3.47 8.10 -11.32
C TYR A 98 4.66 8.94 -11.86
N TYR A 99 5.88 8.77 -11.35
CA TYR A 99 7.05 9.60 -11.70
C TYR A 99 7.46 9.73 -13.17
N TYR A 100 6.94 8.88 -14.04
CA TYR A 100 7.27 8.85 -15.47
C TYR A 100 6.08 9.23 -16.36
N THR A 101 4.95 9.58 -15.74
CA THR A 101 3.74 10.02 -16.41
C THR A 101 3.88 11.49 -16.80
N THR A 102 3.56 11.81 -18.06
CA THR A 102 3.58 13.18 -18.59
C THR A 102 2.17 13.73 -18.83
N THR A 103 1.15 12.90 -18.62
CA THR A 103 -0.25 13.24 -18.88
C THR A 103 -1.11 12.75 -17.72
N PHE A 104 -1.94 13.63 -17.18
CA PHE A 104 -2.97 13.24 -16.25
C PHE A 104 -4.13 12.57 -17.01
N GLY A 105 -4.63 11.43 -16.53
CA GLY A 105 -5.63 10.65 -17.27
C GLY A 105 -6.17 9.45 -16.50
N SER A 106 -6.89 8.58 -17.21
CA SER A 106 -7.69 7.48 -16.63
C SER A 106 -6.94 6.65 -15.59
N ARG A 107 -5.66 6.36 -15.79
CA ARG A 107 -4.85 5.56 -14.85
C ARG A 107 -4.77 6.11 -13.42
N VAL A 108 -4.89 7.43 -13.26
CA VAL A 108 -4.90 8.06 -11.93
C VAL A 108 -6.28 7.90 -11.29
N ALA A 109 -7.33 8.05 -12.11
CA ALA A 109 -8.71 7.79 -11.69
C ALA A 109 -8.90 6.33 -11.28
N ASP A 110 -8.39 5.39 -12.07
CA ASP A 110 -8.43 3.95 -11.80
C ASP A 110 -7.87 3.68 -10.40
N GLY A 111 -6.70 4.23 -10.06
CA GLY A 111 -6.12 4.05 -8.74
C GLY A 111 -7.00 4.52 -7.58
N VAL A 112 -7.83 5.56 -7.77
CA VAL A 112 -8.77 6.06 -6.76
C VAL A 112 -10.00 5.17 -6.66
N TYR A 113 -10.62 4.83 -7.78
CA TYR A 113 -11.84 4.02 -7.80
C TYR A 113 -11.59 2.56 -7.45
N GLU A 114 -10.43 2.01 -7.78
CA GLU A 114 -9.98 0.71 -7.29
C GLU A 114 -9.90 0.70 -5.77
N THR A 115 -9.25 1.71 -5.18
CA THR A 115 -9.16 1.84 -3.72
C THR A 115 -10.56 1.99 -3.08
N LEU A 116 -11.46 2.76 -3.70
CA LEU A 116 -12.83 2.90 -3.22
C LEU A 116 -13.55 1.54 -3.19
N LEU A 117 -13.44 0.77 -4.28
CA LEU A 117 -14.04 -0.56 -4.39
C LEU A 117 -13.50 -1.49 -3.31
N ASP A 118 -12.17 -1.56 -3.16
CA ASP A 118 -11.52 -2.42 -2.16
C ASP A 118 -12.00 -2.05 -0.75
N GLY A 119 -12.20 -0.77 -0.46
CA GLY A 119 -12.75 -0.29 0.80
C GLY A 119 -14.21 -0.68 1.06
N MET A 120 -15.06 -0.65 0.03
CA MET A 120 -16.45 -1.11 0.14
C MET A 120 -16.52 -2.63 0.38
N GLU A 121 -15.69 -3.42 -0.32
CA GLU A 121 -15.61 -4.86 -0.10
C GLU A 121 -15.11 -5.19 1.33
N LEU A 122 -14.18 -4.39 1.86
CA LEU A 122 -13.68 -4.52 3.23
C LEU A 122 -14.74 -4.19 4.28
N GLU A 123 -15.58 -3.19 4.07
CA GLU A 123 -16.69 -2.85 4.98
C GLU A 123 -17.68 -4.02 5.11
N GLU A 124 -18.07 -4.62 3.97
CA GLU A 124 -18.94 -5.80 3.95
C GLU A 124 -18.29 -7.00 4.66
N LEU A 125 -16.98 -7.17 4.44
CA LEU A 125 -16.18 -8.24 5.05
C LEU A 125 -16.03 -8.04 6.56
N GLU A 126 -15.79 -6.83 7.04
CA GLU A 126 -15.71 -6.52 8.46
C GLU A 126 -17.03 -6.83 9.17
N THR A 127 -18.14 -6.45 8.55
CA THR A 127 -19.49 -6.78 9.03
C THR A 127 -19.71 -8.28 9.14
N ALA A 128 -19.30 -9.04 8.13
CA ALA A 128 -19.49 -10.50 8.09
C ALA A 128 -18.53 -11.28 8.99
N ALA A 129 -17.26 -10.85 9.07
CA ALA A 129 -16.19 -11.55 9.79
C ALA A 129 -16.03 -11.06 11.23
N GLN A 130 -16.65 -9.94 11.60
CA GLN A 130 -16.44 -9.23 12.87
C GLN A 130 -14.95 -8.96 13.14
N ARG A 131 -14.21 -8.68 12.06
CA ARG A 131 -12.77 -8.43 12.10
C ARG A 131 -12.40 -7.37 11.08
N LYS A 132 -11.83 -6.28 11.59
CA LYS A 132 -11.29 -5.20 10.78
C LYS A 132 -9.95 -5.59 10.15
N VAL A 133 -9.78 -5.24 8.88
CA VAL A 133 -8.50 -5.28 8.15
C VAL A 133 -8.15 -3.84 7.83
N GLN A 134 -6.96 -3.38 8.21
CA GLN A 134 -6.54 -2.02 7.91
C GLN A 134 -6.29 -1.84 6.42
N HIS A 135 -6.86 -0.79 5.83
CA HIS A 135 -6.71 -0.46 4.42
C HIS A 135 -5.90 0.82 4.23
N ILE A 136 -4.73 0.71 3.60
CA ILE A 136 -3.78 1.82 3.47
C ILE A 136 -3.52 2.14 2.00
N LEU A 137 -3.57 3.41 1.65
CA LEU A 137 -3.21 3.90 0.33
C LEU A 137 -1.91 4.71 0.40
N PHE A 138 -0.86 4.24 -0.27
CA PHE A 138 0.36 5.00 -0.47
C PHE A 138 0.33 5.68 -1.83
N ILE A 139 0.51 7.00 -1.87
CA ILE A 139 0.59 7.72 -3.14
C ILE A 139 1.82 8.61 -3.21
N ASP A 140 2.40 8.73 -4.41
CA ASP A 140 3.48 9.66 -4.66
C ASP A 140 3.54 10.10 -6.13
N ASP A 141 4.37 11.11 -6.38
CA ASP A 141 4.44 12.01 -7.53
C ASP A 141 3.68 13.34 -7.36
N TYR A 142 4.43 14.38 -7.03
CA TYR A 142 3.93 15.74 -6.81
C TYR A 142 3.22 16.30 -8.06
N PHE A 143 3.77 16.06 -9.25
CA PHE A 143 3.17 16.58 -10.49
C PHE A 143 1.78 15.97 -10.69
N THR A 144 1.69 14.64 -10.71
CA THR A 144 0.44 13.93 -10.93
C THR A 144 -0.62 14.33 -9.92
N TRP A 145 -0.30 14.26 -8.63
CA TRP A 145 -1.32 14.42 -7.61
C TRP A 145 -1.62 15.88 -7.27
N TRP A 146 -0.60 16.74 -7.12
CA TRP A 146 -0.79 18.09 -6.57
C TRP A 146 -1.08 19.09 -7.68
N GLU A 147 -0.37 19.00 -8.80
CA GLU A 147 -0.55 19.95 -9.91
C GLU A 147 -1.75 19.59 -10.79
N CYS A 148 -1.95 18.29 -11.07
CA CYS A 148 -3.02 17.84 -11.96
C CYS A 148 -4.22 17.20 -11.23
N GLY A 149 -3.99 16.53 -10.10
CA GLY A 149 -4.94 15.60 -9.49
C GLY A 149 -5.80 16.15 -8.36
N ARG A 150 -5.95 17.48 -8.22
CA ARG A 150 -6.61 18.08 -7.05
C ARG A 150 -8.02 17.55 -6.77
N SER A 151 -8.83 17.31 -7.81
CA SER A 151 -10.17 16.72 -7.66
C SER A 151 -10.14 15.30 -7.09
N TYR A 152 -9.13 14.51 -7.45
CA TYR A 152 -8.95 13.15 -6.97
C TYR A 152 -8.43 13.11 -5.54
N LEU A 153 -7.64 14.11 -5.12
CA LEU A 153 -7.30 14.28 -3.70
C LEU A 153 -8.55 14.51 -2.86
N CYS A 154 -9.50 15.32 -3.32
CA CYS A 154 -10.78 15.48 -2.62
C CYS A 154 -11.51 14.14 -2.48
N ARG A 155 -11.51 13.30 -3.53
CA ARG A 155 -12.10 11.95 -3.46
C ARG A 155 -11.39 11.04 -2.45
N MET A 156 -10.07 11.13 -2.31
CA MET A 156 -9.35 10.40 -1.26
C MET A 156 -9.72 10.86 0.15
N ILE A 157 -9.91 12.16 0.34
CA ILE A 157 -10.42 12.70 1.59
C ILE A 157 -11.85 12.21 1.86
N ASP A 158 -12.71 12.16 0.83
CA ASP A 158 -14.05 11.59 0.97
C ASP A 158 -13.98 10.11 1.40
N MET A 159 -13.10 9.30 0.80
CA MET A 159 -12.90 7.89 1.17
C MET A 159 -12.41 7.70 2.60
N LEU A 160 -11.53 8.58 3.08
CA LEU A 160 -11.11 8.60 4.49
C LEU A 160 -12.29 8.88 5.42
N HIS A 161 -13.12 9.88 5.10
CA HIS A 161 -14.29 10.21 5.91
C HIS A 161 -15.38 9.12 5.90
N MET A 162 -15.52 8.41 4.78
CA MET A 162 -16.44 7.26 4.67
C MET A 162 -15.91 6.01 5.38
N GLY A 163 -14.62 5.97 5.76
CA GLY A 163 -14.00 4.80 6.37
C GLY A 163 -13.61 3.70 5.38
N TYR A 164 -13.62 3.99 4.07
CA TYR A 164 -13.21 3.03 3.03
C TYR A 164 -11.69 2.90 2.89
N VAL A 165 -10.95 3.88 3.41
CA VAL A 165 -9.51 3.82 3.60
C VAL A 165 -9.24 4.27 5.03
N ASP A 166 -8.40 3.55 5.75
CA ASP A 166 -8.02 3.94 7.11
C ASP A 166 -6.94 5.03 7.09
N GLU A 167 -6.03 4.96 6.12
CA GLU A 167 -4.98 5.97 5.98
C GLU A 167 -4.51 6.17 4.54
N VAL A 168 -4.28 7.43 4.16
CA VAL A 168 -3.61 7.81 2.92
C VAL A 168 -2.27 8.44 3.28
N VAL A 169 -1.17 7.84 2.87
CA VAL A 169 0.19 8.28 3.21
C VAL A 169 0.89 8.86 1.99
N PHE A 170 1.32 10.11 2.09
CA PHE A 170 1.77 10.89 0.94
C PHE A 170 3.29 10.99 0.82
N GLY A 171 3.83 10.27 -0.15
CA GLY A 171 5.22 10.38 -0.60
C GLY A 171 6.26 10.36 0.51
N ARG A 172 6.79 11.53 0.92
CA ARG A 172 7.85 11.59 1.95
C ARG A 172 7.36 11.14 3.31
N GLU A 173 6.07 11.26 3.57
CA GLU A 173 5.44 10.85 4.82
C GLU A 173 5.64 9.36 5.12
N VAL A 174 5.83 8.52 4.10
CA VAL A 174 6.14 7.10 4.30
C VAL A 174 7.36 6.90 5.20
N LEU A 175 8.34 7.80 5.16
CA LEU A 175 9.56 7.70 5.95
C LEU A 175 9.32 7.81 7.45
N THR A 176 8.23 8.47 7.86
CA THR A 176 7.90 8.74 9.27
C THR A 176 6.69 7.97 9.74
N ARG A 177 5.64 7.86 8.92
CA ARG A 177 4.37 7.23 9.32
C ARG A 177 4.38 5.72 9.18
N LEU A 178 4.91 5.18 8.08
CA LEU A 178 4.91 3.74 7.83
C LEU A 178 5.66 2.92 8.90
N PRO A 179 6.81 3.37 9.46
CA PRO A 179 7.43 2.66 10.57
C PRO A 179 6.52 2.50 11.80
N ASN A 180 5.66 3.47 12.09
CA ASN A 180 4.70 3.38 13.20
C ASN A 180 3.61 2.36 12.86
N LEU A 181 2.99 2.48 11.68
CA LEU A 181 1.99 1.53 11.18
C LEU A 181 2.50 0.08 11.21
N ALA A 182 3.68 -0.18 10.66
CA ALA A 182 4.24 -1.52 10.62
C ALA A 182 4.48 -2.12 12.02
N ARG A 183 4.85 -1.29 13.01
CA ARG A 183 4.96 -1.74 14.40
C ARG A 183 3.60 -1.99 15.05
N GLU A 184 2.59 -1.18 14.75
CA GLU A 184 1.20 -1.41 15.18
C GLU A 184 0.69 -2.74 14.62
N TRP A 185 0.93 -3.01 13.33
CA TRP A 185 0.58 -4.30 12.71
C TRP A 185 1.31 -5.47 13.35
N LYS A 186 2.61 -5.33 13.61
CA LYS A 186 3.40 -6.36 14.28
C LYS A 186 2.88 -6.66 15.68
N ALA A 187 2.55 -5.63 16.46
CA ALA A 187 1.97 -5.81 17.78
C ALA A 187 0.62 -6.53 17.72
N ALA A 188 -0.26 -6.17 16.77
CA ALA A 188 -1.51 -6.88 16.55
C ALA A 188 -1.29 -8.34 16.12
N HIS A 189 -0.28 -8.62 15.30
CA HIS A 189 0.06 -9.98 14.88
C HIS A 189 0.51 -10.85 16.05
N ASP A 190 1.37 -10.30 16.91
CA ASP A 190 1.88 -11.02 18.08
C ASP A 190 0.76 -11.34 19.06
N ALA A 191 -0.18 -10.43 19.27
CA ALA A 191 -1.34 -10.64 20.13
C ALA A 191 -2.32 -11.71 19.61
N LEU A 192 -2.33 -11.98 18.30
CA LEU A 192 -3.13 -13.05 17.70
C LEU A 192 -2.44 -14.42 17.76
N GLY A 193 -1.12 -14.44 17.94
CA GLY A 193 -0.30 -15.67 18.02
C GLY A 193 0.04 -16.11 19.44
N SER A 194 -0.18 -15.25 20.44
CA SER A 194 -0.08 -15.54 21.88
C SER A 194 -1.37 -16.11 22.45
#